data_AF-A0A1H3ZQM1-F1
#
_entry.id   AF-A0A1H3ZQM1-F1
#
_cell.length_a   1.000
_cell.length_b   1.000
_cell.length_c   1.000
_cell.angle_alpha   90.00
_cell.angle_beta   90.00
_cell.angle_gamma   90.00
#
_symmetry.space_group_name_H-M   'P 1'
#
loop_
_entity.id
_entity.type
_entity.pdbx_description
1 polymer ?
#
loop_
_entity_poly.entity_id
_entity_poly.type
_entity_poly.pdbx_seq_one_letter_code
_entity_poly.pdbx_strand_id
1 'polypeptide(L)'
;MKNTTYKKKQGERQVQLIEQGAEIFSGAMNRGLASWKEIDGRIKQAESRVVLRGEDREKNLYGPIREDVIQYVNKSHISWWHMAGESNKEVTAHTLSSQVCCFNHLFMIRNDEEAIKAILRNAAGITFDEILPSFIEDNTLISFEFVFDNKRLLNERHETRGEKCTSVDALVYAQKDSEKWLVPIEWKYTEAYEKKDAPSYHRYENLVSVDSRLPLWLSLYHQDPYYELARQTLLMEKIIEKHPDIAKKFCHIVIVPKENTEMKVDAEKFGFSLKQEFINGYKIIDPSDFLLPVKDLYPELIEYLESRYW
;
A
#
# COMPACT_ATOMS: atom_id res chain seq x y z
N MET A 1 -8.10 -14.21 4.42
CA MET A 1 -6.97 -13.61 5.15
C MET A 1 -6.85 -14.37 6.45
N LYS A 2 -5.66 -14.86 6.74
CA LYS A 2 -5.38 -15.58 7.97
C LYS A 2 -5.44 -14.62 9.16
N ASN A 3 -5.95 -15.08 10.29
CA ASN A 3 -5.89 -14.31 11.53
C ASN A 3 -4.57 -14.64 12.23
N THR A 4 -3.59 -13.75 12.15
CA THR A 4 -2.26 -13.93 12.75
C THR A 4 -2.19 -13.31 14.14
N THR A 5 -1.19 -13.73 14.93
CA THR A 5 -0.91 -13.11 16.23
C THR A 5 -0.69 -11.60 16.11
N TYR A 6 0.03 -11.17 15.06
CA TYR A 6 0.24 -9.75 14.78
C TYR A 6 -1.07 -9.02 14.48
N LYS A 7 -1.91 -9.55 13.57
CA LYS A 7 -3.20 -8.96 13.23
C LYS A 7 -4.12 -8.86 14.46
N LYS A 8 -4.13 -9.87 15.32
CA LYS A 8 -4.88 -9.86 16.58
C LYS A 8 -4.38 -8.78 17.53
N LYS A 9 -3.06 -8.69 17.74
CA LYS A 9 -2.43 -7.64 18.58
C LYS A 9 -2.78 -6.24 18.08
N GLN A 10 -2.70 -6.01 16.76
CA GLN A 10 -3.09 -4.72 16.18
C GLN A 10 -4.59 -4.47 16.34
N GLY A 11 -5.44 -5.48 16.15
CA GLY A 11 -6.88 -5.38 16.41
C GLY A 11 -7.18 -4.95 17.86
N GLU A 12 -6.58 -5.62 18.84
CA GLU A 12 -6.72 -5.29 20.27
C GLU A 12 -6.26 -3.86 20.56
N ARG A 13 -5.14 -3.42 19.99
CA ARG A 13 -4.66 -2.05 20.09
C ARG A 13 -5.69 -1.05 19.55
N GLN A 14 -6.18 -1.25 18.32
CA GLN A 14 -7.14 -0.32 17.72
C GLN A 14 -8.43 -0.24 18.57
N VAL A 15 -8.90 -1.37 19.11
CA VAL A 15 -10.08 -1.39 20.01
C VAL A 15 -9.82 -0.57 21.27
N GLN A 16 -8.67 -0.75 21.92
CA GLN A 16 -8.30 0.03 23.12
C GLN A 16 -8.27 1.53 22.83
N LEU A 17 -7.65 1.94 21.71
CA LEU A 17 -7.59 3.36 21.32
C LEU A 17 -8.99 3.96 21.10
N ILE A 18 -9.91 3.21 20.49
CA ILE A 18 -11.29 3.65 20.30
C ILE A 18 -12.03 3.74 21.65
N GLU A 19 -11.93 2.71 22.49
CA GLU A 19 -12.67 2.62 23.76
C GLU A 19 -12.19 3.63 24.81
N GLN A 20 -10.91 4.01 24.77
CA GLN A 20 -10.35 5.07 25.63
C GLN A 20 -10.75 6.47 25.16
N GLY A 21 -11.46 6.61 24.04
CA GLY A 21 -11.80 7.90 23.44
C GLY A 21 -10.56 8.68 22.99
N ALA A 22 -9.49 7.98 22.61
CA ALA A 22 -8.22 8.59 22.29
C ALA A 22 -8.37 9.65 21.18
N GLU A 23 -7.64 10.75 21.30
CA GLU A 23 -7.63 11.83 20.30
C GLU A 23 -7.27 11.33 18.89
N ILE A 24 -6.55 10.21 18.81
CA ILE A 24 -6.19 9.48 17.58
C ILE A 24 -7.38 9.27 16.64
N PHE A 25 -8.56 8.98 17.19
CA PHE A 25 -9.78 8.77 16.41
C PHE A 25 -10.80 9.91 16.59
N SER A 26 -10.40 11.06 17.13
CA SER A 26 -11.26 12.24 17.29
C SER A 26 -12.62 11.90 17.94
N GLY A 27 -12.61 11.04 18.97
CA GLY A 27 -13.80 10.58 19.67
C GLY A 27 -14.73 9.66 18.88
N ALA A 28 -14.25 9.00 17.81
CA ALA A 28 -15.02 7.99 17.09
C ALA A 28 -15.46 6.83 17.98
N MET A 29 -16.56 6.18 17.61
CA MET A 29 -17.03 4.97 18.25
C MET A 29 -16.86 3.76 17.34
N ASN A 30 -16.61 2.59 17.95
CA ASN A 30 -16.65 1.33 17.22
C ASN A 30 -18.10 0.88 16.92
N ARG A 31 -18.25 0.03 15.91
CA ARG A 31 -19.54 -0.55 15.48
C ARG A 31 -20.06 -1.63 16.44
N GLY A 32 -19.26 -2.09 17.41
CA GLY A 32 -19.61 -3.16 18.33
C GLY A 32 -19.75 -4.52 17.63
N LEU A 33 -20.91 -5.15 17.75
CA LEU A 33 -21.24 -6.44 17.12
C LEU A 33 -21.95 -6.20 15.78
N ALA A 34 -21.39 -6.73 14.70
CA ALA A 34 -22.07 -6.79 13.41
C ALA A 34 -22.84 -8.10 13.29
N SER A 35 -24.09 -8.05 12.84
CA SER A 35 -24.91 -9.22 12.56
C SER A 35 -25.33 -9.25 11.10
N TRP A 36 -25.18 -10.39 10.43
CA TRP A 36 -25.70 -10.59 9.07
C TRP A 36 -26.39 -11.94 8.95
N LYS A 37 -27.32 -12.03 8.00
CA LYS A 37 -28.07 -13.24 7.69
C LYS A 37 -27.38 -13.98 6.55
N GLU A 38 -26.98 -15.22 6.78
CA GLU A 38 -26.44 -16.10 5.75
C GLU A 38 -27.54 -16.53 4.77
N ILE A 39 -27.13 -17.07 3.62
CA ILE A 39 -28.04 -17.54 2.55
C ILE A 39 -28.99 -18.63 3.07
N ASP A 40 -28.56 -19.42 4.06
CA ASP A 40 -29.36 -20.46 4.73
C ASP A 40 -30.32 -19.90 5.81
N GLY A 41 -30.32 -18.58 6.01
CA GLY A 41 -31.18 -17.89 6.96
C GLY A 41 -30.63 -17.75 8.38
N ARG A 42 -29.44 -18.30 8.70
CA ARG A 42 -28.80 -18.15 10.02
C ARG A 42 -28.28 -16.73 10.22
N ILE A 43 -28.41 -16.20 11.44
CA ILE A 43 -27.78 -14.93 11.82
C ILE A 43 -26.40 -15.25 12.38
N LYS A 44 -25.35 -14.77 11.69
CA LYS A 44 -24.01 -14.71 12.27
C LYS A 44 -23.79 -13.36 12.91
N GLN A 45 -23.12 -13.38 14.05
CA GLN A 45 -22.57 -12.20 14.68
C GLN A 45 -21.06 -12.30 14.67
N ALA A 46 -20.38 -11.23 14.31
CA ALA A 46 -18.94 -11.10 14.50
C ALA A 46 -18.64 -9.80 15.22
N GLU A 47 -17.61 -9.85 16.07
CA GLU A 47 -17.05 -8.64 16.64
C GLU A 47 -16.52 -7.75 15.51
N SER A 48 -17.11 -6.58 15.39
CA SER A 48 -16.76 -5.53 14.43
C SER A 48 -16.11 -4.36 15.16
N ARG A 49 -15.48 -4.61 16.31
CA ARG A 49 -14.92 -3.56 17.18
C ARG A 49 -13.73 -2.83 16.55
N VAL A 50 -13.07 -3.45 15.57
CA VAL A 50 -12.04 -2.82 14.72
C VAL A 50 -12.62 -2.01 13.56
N VAL A 51 -13.94 -1.85 13.51
CA VAL A 51 -14.64 -1.06 12.49
C VAL A 51 -15.30 0.11 13.20
N LEU A 52 -15.03 1.32 12.74
CA LEU A 52 -15.69 2.53 13.23
C LEU A 52 -17.16 2.55 12.79
N ARG A 53 -18.00 3.33 13.47
CA ARG A 53 -19.36 3.60 12.99
C ARG A 53 -19.33 4.32 11.64
N GLY A 54 -20.42 4.19 10.89
CA GLY A 54 -20.51 4.74 9.53
C GLY A 54 -20.31 6.25 9.50
N GLU A 55 -20.86 6.97 10.48
CA GLU A 55 -20.72 8.41 10.67
C GLU A 55 -19.31 8.84 11.10
N ASP A 56 -18.49 7.92 11.61
CA ASP A 56 -17.15 8.18 12.12
C ASP A 56 -16.03 7.73 11.17
N ARG A 57 -16.36 7.18 10.00
CA ARG A 57 -15.39 6.55 9.09
C ARG A 57 -14.21 7.44 8.70
N GLU A 58 -14.45 8.74 8.50
CA GLU A 58 -13.41 9.69 8.09
C GLU A 58 -12.39 9.94 9.22
N LYS A 59 -12.80 9.69 10.47
CA LYS A 59 -11.90 9.73 11.63
C LYS A 59 -10.90 8.58 11.64
N ASN A 60 -11.02 7.62 10.72
CA ASN A 60 -9.98 6.64 10.44
C ASN A 60 -8.74 7.29 9.79
N LEU A 61 -8.86 8.50 9.23
CA LEU A 61 -7.73 9.28 8.74
C LEU A 61 -7.18 10.22 9.83
N TYR A 62 -5.87 10.43 9.78
CA TYR A 62 -5.18 11.39 10.64
C TYR A 62 -5.76 12.79 10.43
N GLY A 63 -6.11 13.45 11.53
CA GLY A 63 -6.88 14.70 11.53
C GLY A 63 -6.35 15.76 10.56
N PRO A 64 -5.07 16.15 10.64
CA PRO A 64 -4.49 17.19 9.80
C PRO A 64 -4.52 16.93 8.29
N ILE A 65 -4.61 15.68 7.83
CA ILE A 65 -4.63 15.34 6.40
C ILE A 65 -6.01 14.90 5.90
N ARG A 66 -7.00 14.76 6.80
CA ARG A 66 -8.26 14.07 6.53
C ARG A 66 -9.00 14.65 5.33
N GLU A 67 -9.22 15.96 5.32
CA GLU A 67 -9.96 16.64 4.25
C GLU A 67 -9.21 16.53 2.91
N ASP A 68 -7.90 16.75 2.92
CA ASP A 68 -7.07 16.70 1.73
C ASP A 68 -6.99 15.29 1.13
N VAL A 69 -6.92 14.24 1.96
CA VAL A 69 -6.96 12.85 1.50
C VAL A 69 -8.30 12.54 0.83
N ILE A 70 -9.42 12.95 1.45
CA ILE A 70 -10.76 12.73 0.88
C ILE A 70 -10.90 13.46 -0.46
N GLN A 71 -10.44 14.71 -0.54
CA GLN A 71 -10.45 15.47 -1.79
C GLN A 71 -9.57 14.82 -2.86
N TYR A 72 -8.37 14.38 -2.51
CA TYR A 72 -7.46 13.68 -3.40
C TYR A 72 -8.09 12.40 -3.95
N VAL A 73 -8.59 11.53 -3.07
CA VAL A 73 -9.20 10.25 -3.46
C VAL A 73 -10.40 10.46 -4.39
N ASN A 74 -11.25 11.44 -4.09
CA ASN A 74 -12.40 11.77 -4.94
C ASN A 74 -11.96 12.30 -6.32
N LYS A 75 -11.00 13.22 -6.36
CA LYS A 75 -10.47 13.80 -7.61
C LYS A 75 -9.77 12.75 -8.46
N SER A 76 -9.04 11.83 -7.83
CA SER A 76 -8.27 10.77 -8.47
C SER A 76 -9.09 9.51 -8.76
N HIS A 77 -10.39 9.52 -8.45
CA HIS A 77 -11.31 8.38 -8.62
C HIS A 77 -10.79 7.07 -8.02
N ILE A 78 -10.15 7.17 -6.85
CA ILE A 78 -9.64 6.02 -6.11
C ILE A 78 -10.80 5.36 -5.35
N SER A 79 -10.99 4.06 -5.53
CA SER A 79 -11.90 3.28 -4.71
C SER A 79 -11.29 3.04 -3.33
N TRP A 80 -12.08 3.27 -2.28
CA TRP A 80 -11.73 2.80 -0.95
C TRP A 80 -11.91 1.29 -0.85
N TRP A 81 -11.00 0.64 -0.13
CA TRP A 81 -11.20 -0.73 0.29
C TRP A 81 -12.48 -0.83 1.15
N HIS A 82 -13.33 -1.79 0.84
CA HIS A 82 -14.61 -1.94 1.51
C HIS A 82 -14.87 -3.42 1.81
N MET A 83 -15.60 -3.68 2.88
CA MET A 83 -16.14 -5.00 3.12
C MET A 83 -17.30 -5.27 2.16
N ALA A 84 -17.65 -6.54 1.97
CA ALA A 84 -18.83 -6.91 1.18
C ALA A 84 -20.09 -6.22 1.75
N GLY A 85 -20.80 -5.50 0.88
CA GLY A 85 -22.00 -4.75 1.25
C GLY A 85 -21.77 -3.31 1.71
N GLU A 86 -20.52 -2.83 1.75
CA GLU A 86 -20.17 -1.43 2.03
C GLU A 86 -19.88 -0.64 0.75
N SER A 87 -20.01 0.68 0.83
CA SER A 87 -19.70 1.60 -0.27
C SER A 87 -18.19 1.73 -0.45
N ASN A 88 -17.72 1.68 -1.70
CA ASN A 88 -16.32 1.94 -2.06
C ASN A 88 -16.02 3.44 -2.29
N LYS A 89 -17.03 4.32 -2.12
CA LYS A 89 -16.91 5.77 -2.34
C LYS A 89 -16.57 6.56 -1.08
N GLU A 90 -16.58 5.89 0.06
CA GLU A 90 -16.44 6.52 1.36
C GLU A 90 -15.25 5.89 2.07
N VAL A 91 -14.57 6.66 2.93
CA VAL A 91 -13.41 6.18 3.68
C VAL A 91 -13.75 4.86 4.37
N THR A 92 -12.84 3.89 4.27
CA THR A 92 -13.04 2.62 4.95
C THR A 92 -13.06 2.81 6.46
N ALA A 93 -14.08 2.26 7.12
CA ALA A 93 -14.18 2.33 8.57
C ALA A 93 -13.29 1.28 9.29
N HIS A 94 -12.67 0.37 8.54
CA HIS A 94 -11.85 -0.69 9.09
C HIS A 94 -10.46 -0.16 9.51
N THR A 95 -10.16 -0.17 10.81
CA THR A 95 -8.94 0.46 11.36
C THR A 95 -7.65 -0.29 11.05
N LEU A 96 -7.77 -1.56 10.63
CA LEU A 96 -6.65 -2.39 10.15
C LEU A 96 -6.40 -2.29 8.64
N SER A 97 -7.01 -1.33 7.94
CA SER A 97 -6.81 -1.12 6.50
C SER A 97 -5.39 -0.61 6.20
N SER A 98 -4.68 -1.30 5.31
CA SER A 98 -3.36 -0.87 4.84
C SER A 98 -3.44 0.35 3.94
N GLN A 99 -4.52 0.52 3.18
CA GLN A 99 -4.77 1.70 2.37
C GLN A 99 -4.80 2.97 3.25
N VAL A 100 -5.58 2.93 4.34
CA VAL A 100 -5.62 4.04 5.33
C VAL A 100 -4.30 4.21 6.04
N CYS A 101 -3.63 3.09 6.37
CA CYS A 101 -2.30 3.11 6.96
C CYS A 101 -1.30 3.85 6.07
N CYS A 102 -1.25 3.54 4.76
CA CYS A 102 -0.40 4.20 3.78
C CYS A 102 -0.67 5.71 3.71
N PHE A 103 -1.93 6.13 3.57
CA PHE A 103 -2.29 7.56 3.58
C PHE A 103 -1.84 8.25 4.87
N ASN A 104 -2.12 7.65 6.03
CA ASN A 104 -1.74 8.21 7.32
C ASN A 104 -0.23 8.36 7.51
N HIS A 105 0.59 7.53 6.87
CA HIS A 105 2.05 7.62 6.98
C HIS A 105 2.67 8.60 5.99
N LEU A 106 2.19 8.64 4.74
CA LEU A 106 2.89 9.32 3.65
C LEU A 106 2.25 10.62 3.19
N PHE A 107 0.95 10.81 3.43
CA PHE A 107 0.24 11.91 2.78
C PHE A 107 0.67 13.28 3.29
N MET A 108 1.06 13.39 4.57
CA MET A 108 1.53 14.67 5.13
C MET A 108 2.85 15.15 4.54
N ILE A 109 3.72 14.22 4.13
CA ILE A 109 5.02 14.53 3.52
C ILE A 109 5.00 14.49 1.99
N ARG A 110 3.83 14.23 1.38
CA ARG A 110 3.72 13.84 -0.04
C ARG A 110 4.17 14.88 -1.06
N ASN A 111 4.37 16.12 -0.64
CA ASN A 111 4.83 17.24 -1.46
C ASN A 111 6.09 17.90 -0.88
N ASP A 112 6.72 17.30 0.13
CA ASP A 112 8.01 17.73 0.68
C ASP A 112 9.12 16.90 0.02
N GLU A 113 9.77 17.50 -0.98
CA GLU A 113 10.82 16.86 -1.75
C GLU A 113 11.99 16.37 -0.89
N GLU A 114 12.42 17.14 0.10
CA GLU A 114 13.58 16.80 0.92
C GLU A 114 13.25 15.68 1.90
N ALA A 115 12.05 15.69 2.48
CA ALA A 115 11.54 14.56 3.26
C ALA A 115 11.50 13.27 2.43
N ILE A 116 10.99 13.34 1.19
CA ILE A 116 10.92 12.20 0.28
C ILE A 116 12.32 11.68 -0.07
N LYS A 117 13.27 12.56 -0.43
CA LYS A 117 14.66 12.16 -0.68
C LYS A 117 15.27 11.48 0.54
N ALA A 118 15.01 11.98 1.75
CA ALA A 118 15.56 11.44 2.98
C ALA A 118 15.06 10.02 3.26
N ILE A 119 13.74 9.77 3.16
CA ILE A 119 13.18 8.42 3.39
C ILE A 119 13.63 7.43 2.31
N LEU A 120 13.76 7.87 1.04
CA LEU A 120 14.24 7.00 -0.05
C LEU A 120 15.71 6.66 0.10
N ARG A 121 16.54 7.61 0.52
CA ARG A 121 17.96 7.36 0.84
C ARG A 121 18.08 6.35 1.98
N ASN A 122 17.27 6.49 3.02
CA ASN A 122 17.27 5.57 4.15
C ASN A 122 16.81 4.15 3.76
N ALA A 123 15.75 4.03 2.96
CA ALA A 123 15.19 2.74 2.57
C ALA A 123 16.03 1.98 1.54
N ALA A 124 16.51 2.68 0.52
CA ALA A 124 17.13 2.06 -0.65
C ALA A 124 18.64 2.31 -0.75
N GLY A 125 19.21 3.21 0.06
CA GLY A 125 20.59 3.67 -0.09
C GLY A 125 20.79 4.54 -1.35
N ILE A 126 19.70 5.04 -1.95
CA ILE A 126 19.74 5.82 -3.18
C ILE A 126 19.52 7.30 -2.84
N THR A 127 20.55 8.12 -3.06
CA THR A 127 20.39 9.57 -3.11
C THR A 127 19.95 9.96 -4.52
N PHE A 128 18.75 10.53 -4.62
CA PHE A 128 18.21 11.15 -5.83
C PHE A 128 18.55 12.64 -5.85
N ASP A 129 18.74 13.18 -7.05
CA ASP A 129 19.02 14.61 -7.25
C ASP A 129 17.75 15.44 -7.08
N GLU A 130 16.63 14.91 -7.60
CA GLU A 130 15.33 15.58 -7.66
C GLU A 130 14.19 14.56 -7.50
N ILE A 131 13.10 14.99 -6.86
CA ILE A 131 11.81 14.30 -6.93
C ILE A 131 10.93 15.02 -7.95
N LEU A 132 10.57 14.31 -9.00
CA LEU A 132 9.81 14.85 -10.12
C LEU A 132 8.31 14.82 -9.82
N PRO A 133 7.53 15.80 -10.30
CA PRO A 133 6.08 15.71 -10.29
C PRO A 133 5.59 14.46 -11.02
N SER A 134 4.53 13.84 -10.50
CA SER A 134 3.89 12.68 -11.10
C SER A 134 3.56 12.92 -12.57
N PHE A 135 3.83 11.93 -13.42
CA PHE A 135 3.51 11.98 -14.84
C PHE A 135 2.06 11.58 -15.13
N ILE A 136 1.26 11.29 -14.10
CA ILE A 136 -0.19 11.03 -14.21
C ILE A 136 -1.06 12.00 -13.42
N GLU A 137 -0.47 12.80 -12.53
CA GLU A 137 -1.17 13.73 -11.63
C GLU A 137 -0.42 15.05 -11.49
N ASP A 138 -1.10 16.17 -11.73
CA ASP A 138 -0.48 17.48 -11.63
C ASP A 138 -0.01 17.80 -10.20
N ASN A 139 1.19 18.37 -10.08
CA ASN A 139 1.76 18.94 -8.86
C ASN A 139 1.75 18.00 -7.63
N THR A 140 2.01 16.71 -7.83
CA THR A 140 2.04 15.70 -6.77
C THR A 140 3.38 14.95 -6.80
N LEU A 141 4.11 14.87 -5.69
CA LEU A 141 5.41 14.16 -5.63
C LEU A 141 5.28 12.69 -5.20
N ILE A 142 4.24 12.34 -4.43
CA ILE A 142 3.83 10.95 -4.17
C ILE A 142 2.41 10.74 -4.69
N SER A 143 2.24 9.91 -5.73
CA SER A 143 0.93 9.44 -6.17
C SER A 143 0.53 8.17 -5.42
N PHE A 144 -0.71 8.07 -4.95
CA PHE A 144 -1.21 6.90 -4.21
C PHE A 144 -2.06 6.00 -5.09
N GLU A 145 -2.14 4.70 -4.83
CA GLU A 145 -2.95 3.77 -5.62
C GLU A 145 -2.66 3.92 -7.12
N PHE A 146 -1.38 3.98 -7.46
CA PHE A 146 -0.91 4.28 -8.81
C PHE A 146 -1.23 3.13 -9.75
N VAL A 147 -1.79 3.47 -10.91
CA VAL A 147 -2.06 2.57 -12.04
C VAL A 147 -1.59 3.26 -13.32
N PHE A 148 -1.25 2.49 -14.34
CA PHE A 148 -0.85 3.07 -15.62
C PHE A 148 -1.04 2.13 -16.80
N ASP A 149 -2.06 2.41 -17.60
CA ASP A 149 -2.42 1.73 -18.83
C ASP A 149 -2.42 0.20 -18.69
N ASN A 150 -2.95 -0.30 -17.57
CA ASN A 150 -2.88 -1.72 -17.20
C ASN A 150 -3.55 -2.62 -18.26
N LYS A 151 -4.56 -2.10 -18.97
CA LYS A 151 -5.23 -2.84 -20.04
C LYS A 151 -4.28 -3.19 -21.17
N ARG A 152 -3.44 -2.23 -21.60
CA ARG A 152 -2.47 -2.45 -22.68
C ARG A 152 -1.17 -3.06 -22.17
N LEU A 153 -0.68 -2.63 -21.02
CA LEU A 153 0.61 -3.06 -20.49
C LEU A 153 0.57 -4.45 -19.85
N LEU A 154 -0.55 -4.77 -19.17
CA LEU A 154 -0.70 -5.99 -18.38
C LEU A 154 -1.83 -6.91 -18.84
N ASN A 155 -2.51 -6.59 -19.95
CA ASN A 155 -3.69 -7.29 -20.45
C ASN A 155 -4.87 -7.33 -19.45
N GLU A 156 -4.94 -6.39 -18.51
CA GLU A 156 -6.01 -6.35 -17.52
C GLU A 156 -7.36 -5.92 -18.12
N ARG A 157 -8.46 -6.34 -17.49
CA ARG A 157 -9.81 -5.98 -17.96
C ARG A 157 -10.26 -4.61 -17.45
N HIS A 158 -9.74 -4.21 -16.30
CA HIS A 158 -10.14 -3.01 -15.58
C HIS A 158 -8.90 -2.20 -15.21
N GLU A 159 -9.11 -0.91 -14.99
CA GLU A 159 -8.11 0.04 -14.56
C GLU A 159 -8.83 1.03 -13.65
N THR A 160 -9.11 0.58 -12.44
CA THR A 160 -9.83 1.35 -11.42
C THR A 160 -8.89 1.44 -10.23
N ARG A 161 -8.40 2.63 -9.91
CA ARG A 161 -7.45 2.81 -8.79
C ARG A 161 -8.07 2.34 -7.48
N GLY A 162 -7.33 1.59 -6.68
CA GLY A 162 -7.82 1.01 -5.43
C GLY A 162 -8.73 -0.21 -5.58
N GLU A 163 -9.01 -0.72 -6.81
CA GLU A 163 -9.85 -1.92 -6.96
C GLU A 163 -9.66 -2.65 -8.31
N LYS A 164 -9.72 -4.00 -8.31
CA LYS A 164 -9.89 -4.83 -9.53
C LYS A 164 -8.77 -4.73 -10.59
N CYS A 165 -7.66 -4.09 -10.29
CA CYS A 165 -6.51 -3.97 -11.19
C CYS A 165 -5.18 -4.05 -10.41
N THR A 166 -4.05 -4.08 -11.12
CA THR A 166 -2.73 -3.91 -10.51
C THR A 166 -2.51 -2.44 -10.16
N SER A 167 -2.50 -2.11 -8.87
CA SER A 167 -2.01 -0.83 -8.37
C SER A 167 -0.75 -1.05 -7.52
N VAL A 168 0.00 0.04 -7.29
CA VAL A 168 0.97 0.14 -6.19
C VAL A 168 0.46 1.18 -5.20
N ASP A 169 0.59 0.93 -3.90
CA ASP A 169 0.00 1.79 -2.87
C ASP A 169 0.49 3.24 -2.94
N ALA A 170 1.77 3.43 -3.28
CA ALA A 170 2.33 4.74 -3.59
C ALA A 170 3.42 4.65 -4.68
N LEU A 171 3.65 5.74 -5.40
CA LEU A 171 4.72 5.88 -6.39
C LEU A 171 5.41 7.23 -6.22
N VAL A 172 6.74 7.19 -6.12
CA VAL A 172 7.60 8.38 -6.28
C VAL A 172 8.28 8.33 -7.65
N TYR A 173 8.21 9.44 -8.37
CA TYR A 173 8.95 9.64 -9.62
C TYR A 173 10.18 10.50 -9.31
N ALA A 174 11.38 10.01 -9.63
CA ALA A 174 12.62 10.64 -9.18
C ALA A 174 13.67 10.68 -10.29
N GLN A 175 14.67 11.53 -10.11
CA GLN A 175 15.81 11.64 -11.02
C GLN A 175 17.13 11.45 -10.29
N LYS A 176 18.04 10.71 -10.90
CA LYS A 176 19.42 10.53 -10.46
C LYS A 176 20.35 10.47 -11.67
N ASP A 177 21.40 11.29 -11.68
CA ASP A 177 22.40 11.33 -12.75
C ASP A 177 21.77 11.54 -14.14
N SER A 178 20.74 12.41 -14.22
CA SER A 178 19.89 12.63 -15.41
C SER A 178 19.06 11.41 -15.87
N GLU A 179 19.06 10.31 -15.12
CA GLU A 179 18.18 9.17 -15.37
C GLU A 179 16.94 9.26 -14.49
N LYS A 180 15.79 8.99 -15.10
CA LYS A 180 14.48 8.97 -14.44
C LYS A 180 14.17 7.59 -13.88
N TRP A 181 13.65 7.55 -12.65
CA TRP A 181 13.38 6.34 -11.87
C TRP A 181 11.93 6.32 -11.40
N LEU A 182 11.35 5.12 -11.40
CA LEU A 182 10.11 4.81 -10.69
C LEU A 182 10.47 4.19 -9.34
N VAL A 183 9.85 4.67 -8.25
CA VAL A 183 10.03 4.08 -6.93
C VAL A 183 8.65 3.69 -6.39
N PRO A 184 8.12 2.52 -6.80
CA PRO A 184 6.88 2.02 -6.23
C PRO A 184 7.11 1.62 -4.77
N ILE A 185 6.14 1.99 -3.94
CA ILE A 185 6.09 1.71 -2.51
C ILE A 185 4.82 0.91 -2.27
N GLU A 186 4.97 -0.34 -1.90
CA GLU A 186 3.88 -1.22 -1.49
C GLU A 186 3.78 -1.26 0.04
N TRP A 187 2.60 -1.04 0.59
CA TRP A 187 2.37 -0.87 2.02
C TRP A 187 1.53 -2.00 2.59
N LYS A 188 2.17 -2.89 3.37
CA LYS A 188 1.48 -3.98 4.05
C LYS A 188 1.44 -3.73 5.55
N TYR A 189 0.24 -3.55 6.09
CA TYR A 189 0.03 -3.38 7.52
C TYR A 189 -0.28 -4.73 8.17
N THR A 190 -1.51 -5.23 8.06
CA THR A 190 -1.98 -6.43 8.80
C THR A 190 -2.26 -7.65 7.91
N GLU A 191 -1.85 -7.61 6.66
CA GLU A 191 -2.05 -8.68 5.71
C GLU A 191 -1.39 -9.98 6.17
N ALA A 192 -2.10 -11.07 5.92
CA ALA A 192 -1.63 -12.44 6.05
C ALA A 192 -2.47 -13.32 5.13
N TYR A 193 -1.81 -14.02 4.23
CA TYR A 193 -2.45 -14.68 3.09
C TYR A 193 -2.57 -16.18 3.32
N GLU A 194 -3.70 -16.76 2.90
CA GLU A 194 -3.95 -18.21 2.94
C GLU A 194 -3.29 -18.95 1.77
N LYS A 195 -2.46 -18.25 0.97
CA LYS A 195 -1.70 -18.79 -0.17
C LYS A 195 -2.57 -19.60 -1.14
N LYS A 196 -3.70 -19.01 -1.54
CA LYS A 196 -4.59 -19.55 -2.56
C LYS A 196 -4.20 -19.01 -3.93
N ASP A 197 -4.34 -19.84 -4.94
CA ASP A 197 -4.06 -19.44 -6.32
C ASP A 197 -5.06 -18.37 -6.78
N ALA A 198 -4.53 -17.29 -7.34
CA ALA A 198 -5.28 -16.20 -7.92
C ALA A 198 -5.94 -16.67 -9.23
N PRO A 199 -7.22 -16.39 -9.48
CA PRO A 199 -7.95 -16.95 -10.61
C PRO A 199 -7.49 -16.44 -11.99
N SER A 200 -6.55 -15.50 -12.04
CA SER A 200 -6.14 -14.81 -13.27
C SER A 200 -4.62 -14.77 -13.50
N TYR A 201 -3.84 -15.62 -12.80
CA TYR A 201 -2.37 -15.61 -12.93
C TYR A 201 -1.88 -15.87 -14.36
N HIS A 202 -2.58 -16.71 -15.13
CA HIS A 202 -2.21 -17.05 -16.52
C HIS A 202 -2.05 -15.85 -17.46
N ARG A 203 -2.70 -14.72 -17.17
CA ARG A 203 -2.63 -13.50 -17.98
C ARG A 203 -1.20 -12.95 -18.08
N TYR A 204 -0.40 -13.11 -17.03
CA TYR A 204 0.89 -12.45 -16.90
C TYR A 204 2.07 -13.33 -17.32
N GLU A 205 1.84 -14.64 -17.49
CA GLU A 205 2.87 -15.61 -17.86
C GLU A 205 3.66 -15.17 -19.11
N ASN A 206 2.94 -14.72 -20.14
CA ASN A 206 3.53 -14.29 -21.41
C ASN A 206 4.11 -12.86 -21.40
N LEU A 207 4.02 -12.15 -20.28
CA LEU A 207 4.56 -10.78 -20.16
C LEU A 207 6.01 -10.77 -19.65
N VAL A 208 6.46 -11.86 -19.03
CA VAL A 208 7.83 -12.01 -18.51
C VAL A 208 8.79 -12.13 -19.69
N SER A 209 9.53 -11.05 -19.97
CA SER A 209 10.55 -11.02 -21.03
C SER A 209 11.90 -11.56 -20.55
N VAL A 210 12.83 -11.75 -21.48
CA VAL A 210 14.22 -12.14 -21.16
C VAL A 210 14.93 -11.12 -20.26
N ASP A 211 14.56 -9.84 -20.36
CA ASP A 211 15.13 -8.74 -19.59
C ASP A 211 14.34 -8.44 -18.29
N SER A 212 13.25 -9.19 -18.02
CA SER A 212 12.47 -9.03 -16.80
C SER A 212 13.29 -9.37 -15.55
N ARG A 213 12.97 -8.72 -14.43
CA ARG A 213 13.47 -9.07 -13.10
C ARG A 213 12.93 -10.39 -12.60
N LEU A 214 11.77 -10.81 -13.11
CA LEU A 214 11.23 -12.14 -12.88
C LEU A 214 11.99 -13.13 -13.77
N PRO A 215 12.51 -14.26 -13.23
CA PRO A 215 13.21 -15.27 -14.03
C PRO A 215 12.31 -15.91 -15.09
N LEU A 216 11.10 -16.24 -14.67
CA LEU A 216 9.97 -16.75 -15.43
C LEU A 216 8.73 -16.59 -14.55
N TRP A 217 7.54 -16.88 -15.05
CA TRP A 217 6.34 -16.92 -14.20
C TRP A 217 6.31 -18.20 -13.36
N LEU A 218 6.87 -18.13 -12.15
CA LEU A 218 6.97 -19.27 -11.23
C LEU A 218 5.60 -19.60 -10.63
N SER A 219 5.40 -20.88 -10.25
CA SER A 219 4.20 -21.30 -9.49
C SER A 219 4.01 -20.52 -8.20
N LEU A 220 5.10 -19.99 -7.62
CA LEU A 220 5.08 -19.07 -6.50
C LEU A 220 4.18 -17.86 -6.77
N TYR A 221 4.24 -17.29 -7.97
CA TYR A 221 3.48 -16.09 -8.37
C TYR A 221 2.01 -16.35 -8.63
N HIS A 222 1.52 -17.58 -8.39
CA HIS A 222 0.10 -17.86 -8.46
C HIS A 222 -0.61 -17.40 -7.21
N GLN A 223 0.10 -17.18 -6.09
CA GLN A 223 -0.49 -16.98 -4.78
C GLN A 223 -0.16 -15.59 -4.23
N ASP A 224 -1.10 -14.95 -3.55
CA ASP A 224 -0.82 -13.73 -2.81
C ASP A 224 0.10 -14.01 -1.60
N PRO A 225 1.03 -13.09 -1.28
CA PRO A 225 1.25 -11.77 -1.91
C PRO A 225 2.14 -11.81 -3.17
N TYR A 226 2.73 -12.96 -3.51
CA TYR A 226 3.69 -13.03 -4.62
C TYR A 226 3.06 -12.69 -5.97
N TYR A 227 1.79 -13.06 -6.17
CA TYR A 227 1.02 -12.70 -7.36
C TYR A 227 0.88 -11.19 -7.52
N GLU A 228 0.58 -10.47 -6.44
CA GLU A 228 0.50 -9.01 -6.42
C GLU A 228 1.86 -8.36 -6.72
N LEU A 229 2.90 -8.73 -5.98
CA LEU A 229 4.25 -8.18 -6.15
C LEU A 229 4.84 -8.47 -7.55
N ALA A 230 4.55 -9.64 -8.13
CA ALA A 230 4.94 -9.98 -9.49
C ALA A 230 4.27 -9.08 -10.53
N ARG A 231 2.96 -8.81 -10.38
CA ARG A 231 2.23 -7.92 -11.30
C ARG A 231 2.71 -6.48 -11.21
N GLN A 232 2.99 -5.99 -10.01
CA GLN A 232 3.56 -4.64 -9.80
C GLN A 232 4.95 -4.52 -10.42
N THR A 233 5.78 -5.56 -10.28
CA THR A 233 7.09 -5.65 -10.95
C THR A 233 6.94 -5.57 -12.46
N LEU A 234 6.03 -6.35 -13.05
CA LEU A 234 5.71 -6.29 -14.47
C LEU A 234 5.17 -4.93 -14.89
N LEU A 235 4.35 -4.27 -14.07
CA LEU A 235 3.82 -2.93 -14.38
C LEU A 235 4.98 -1.95 -14.60
N MET A 236 5.93 -1.89 -13.67
CA MET A 236 7.09 -0.99 -13.79
C MET A 236 7.94 -1.33 -15.02
N GLU A 237 8.19 -2.62 -15.27
CA GLU A 237 8.94 -3.07 -16.44
C GLU A 237 8.26 -2.66 -17.75
N LYS A 238 6.94 -2.82 -17.84
CA LYS A 238 6.17 -2.48 -19.04
C LYS A 238 6.06 -0.98 -19.26
N ILE A 239 6.00 -0.18 -18.19
CA ILE A 239 6.11 1.29 -18.29
C ILE A 239 7.46 1.64 -18.91
N ILE A 240 8.57 1.13 -18.37
CA ILE A 240 9.92 1.41 -18.87
C ILE A 240 10.10 0.94 -20.32
N GLU A 241 9.62 -0.26 -20.65
CA GLU A 241 9.72 -0.85 -21.99
C GLU A 241 8.94 -0.03 -23.04
N LYS A 242 7.72 0.41 -22.70
CA LYS A 242 6.81 1.07 -23.65
C LYS A 242 6.89 2.60 -23.62
N HIS A 243 7.43 3.17 -22.55
CA HIS A 243 7.56 4.61 -22.32
C HIS A 243 8.96 4.93 -21.75
N PRO A 244 10.03 4.71 -22.54
CA PRO A 244 11.41 4.95 -22.09
C PRO A 244 11.73 6.42 -21.78
N ASP A 245 10.87 7.35 -22.20
CA ASP A 245 10.90 8.78 -21.87
C ASP A 245 10.41 9.08 -20.44
N ILE A 246 9.57 8.19 -19.87
CA ILE A 246 9.11 8.26 -18.49
C ILE A 246 10.21 7.80 -17.55
N ALA A 247 10.73 6.58 -17.69
CA ALA A 247 11.76 6.08 -16.78
C ALA A 247 12.66 5.03 -17.44
N LYS A 248 13.84 4.84 -16.85
CA LYS A 248 14.80 3.81 -17.27
C LYS A 248 15.02 2.74 -16.20
N LYS A 249 14.75 3.07 -14.94
CA LYS A 249 15.04 2.23 -13.78
C LYS A 249 13.88 2.28 -12.80
N PHE A 250 13.82 1.27 -11.93
CA PHE A 250 12.94 1.33 -10.78
C PHE A 250 13.54 0.66 -9.54
N CYS A 251 13.12 1.11 -8.36
CA CYS A 251 13.43 0.46 -7.09
C CYS A 251 12.12 0.21 -6.33
N HIS A 252 11.79 -1.06 -6.11
CA HIS A 252 10.56 -1.45 -5.44
C HIS A 252 10.79 -1.54 -3.93
N ILE A 253 10.07 -0.73 -3.17
CA ILE A 253 10.11 -0.72 -1.71
C ILE A 253 8.84 -1.36 -1.18
N VAL A 254 8.96 -2.34 -0.30
CA VAL A 254 7.83 -2.95 0.41
C VAL A 254 7.95 -2.59 1.87
N ILE A 255 6.95 -1.87 2.38
CA ILE A 255 6.85 -1.48 3.77
C ILE A 255 6.10 -2.57 4.52
N VAL A 256 6.75 -3.19 5.50
CA VAL A 256 6.15 -4.25 6.33
C VAL A 256 6.62 -4.08 7.79
N PRO A 257 5.70 -3.97 8.76
CA PRO A 257 6.06 -3.99 10.17
C PRO A 257 6.91 -5.21 10.52
N LYS A 258 8.03 -5.01 11.23
CA LYS A 258 8.95 -6.10 11.68
C LYS A 258 8.23 -7.19 12.45
N GLU A 259 7.20 -6.81 13.21
CA GLU A 259 6.37 -7.73 13.99
C GLU A 259 5.41 -8.56 13.13
N ASN A 260 5.08 -8.12 11.90
CA ASN A 260 4.32 -8.92 10.94
C ASN A 260 5.25 -9.91 10.23
N THR A 261 5.77 -10.86 11.00
CA THR A 261 6.78 -11.82 10.54
C THR A 261 6.32 -12.68 9.37
N GLU A 262 5.03 -13.00 9.27
CA GLU A 262 4.47 -13.78 8.16
C GLU A 262 4.57 -13.01 6.82
N MET A 263 4.07 -11.77 6.79
CA MET A 263 4.16 -10.93 5.59
C MET A 263 5.62 -10.59 5.26
N LYS A 264 6.46 -10.34 6.27
CA LYS A 264 7.89 -10.07 6.07
C LYS A 264 8.60 -11.24 5.40
N VAL A 265 8.38 -12.47 5.87
CA VAL A 265 8.95 -13.69 5.27
C VAL A 265 8.44 -13.87 3.84
N ASP A 266 7.18 -13.57 3.56
CA ASP A 266 6.65 -13.64 2.20
C ASP A 266 7.26 -12.57 1.28
N ALA A 267 7.44 -11.34 1.76
CA ALA A 267 8.14 -10.29 1.02
C ALA A 267 9.61 -10.65 0.75
N GLU A 268 10.32 -11.24 1.72
CA GLU A 268 11.70 -11.71 1.55
C GLU A 268 11.78 -12.84 0.52
N LYS A 269 10.86 -13.81 0.61
CA LYS A 269 10.78 -14.92 -0.34
C LYS A 269 10.50 -14.46 -1.78
N PHE A 270 9.68 -13.42 -1.96
CA PHE A 270 9.53 -12.76 -3.26
C PHE A 270 10.84 -12.13 -3.73
N GLY A 271 11.53 -11.37 -2.87
CA GLY A 271 12.82 -10.77 -3.20
C GLY A 271 13.86 -11.81 -3.64
N PHE A 272 13.92 -12.97 -2.98
CA PHE A 272 14.81 -14.07 -3.34
C PHE A 272 14.42 -14.80 -4.64
N SER A 273 13.19 -14.63 -5.15
CA SER A 273 12.78 -15.23 -6.42
C SER A 273 13.10 -14.36 -7.64
N LEU A 274 13.53 -13.11 -7.45
CA LEU A 274 14.01 -12.23 -8.51
C LEU A 274 15.37 -12.72 -9.06
N LYS A 275 15.70 -12.38 -10.31
CA LYS A 275 17.05 -12.66 -10.84
C LYS A 275 18.11 -11.89 -10.04
N GLN A 276 19.28 -12.50 -9.87
CA GLN A 276 20.30 -12.04 -8.93
C GLN A 276 20.75 -10.59 -9.17
N GLU A 277 20.88 -10.19 -10.44
CA GLU A 277 21.28 -8.87 -10.87
C GLU A 277 20.29 -7.75 -10.45
N PHE A 278 19.05 -8.11 -10.08
CA PHE A 278 18.01 -7.16 -9.72
C PHE A 278 17.62 -7.16 -8.23
N ILE A 279 18.23 -8.03 -7.41
CA ILE A 279 17.95 -8.12 -5.97
C ILE A 279 18.15 -6.77 -5.27
N ASN A 280 19.16 -5.99 -5.69
CA ASN A 280 19.43 -4.68 -5.11
C ASN A 280 18.34 -3.65 -5.39
N GLY A 281 17.48 -3.88 -6.38
CA GLY A 281 16.36 -3.02 -6.75
C GLY A 281 15.06 -3.33 -6.01
N TYR A 282 15.08 -4.23 -5.02
CA TYR A 282 13.94 -4.56 -4.16
C TYR A 282 14.33 -4.41 -2.68
N LYS A 283 13.51 -3.69 -1.91
CA LYS A 283 13.80 -3.33 -0.50
C LYS A 283 12.61 -3.66 0.38
N ILE A 284 12.88 -4.12 1.59
CA ILE A 284 11.88 -4.34 2.63
C ILE A 284 12.30 -3.51 3.84
N ILE A 285 11.39 -2.72 4.38
CA ILE A 285 11.69 -1.85 5.53
C ILE A 285 10.46 -1.71 6.43
N ASP A 286 10.70 -1.50 7.72
CA ASP A 286 9.66 -1.22 8.70
C ASP A 286 9.11 0.21 8.54
N PRO A 287 7.80 0.46 8.75
CA PRO A 287 7.25 1.82 8.71
C PRO A 287 8.00 2.85 9.57
N SER A 288 8.39 2.46 10.80
CA SER A 288 9.09 3.36 11.74
C SER A 288 10.51 3.65 11.30
N ASP A 289 11.21 2.64 10.77
CA ASP A 289 12.54 2.84 10.18
C ASP A 289 12.44 3.70 8.92
N PHE A 290 11.41 3.51 8.08
CA PHE A 290 11.23 4.22 6.83
C PHE A 290 11.10 5.74 7.05
N LEU A 291 10.29 6.13 8.03
CA LEU A 291 10.03 7.54 8.39
C LEU A 291 11.04 8.11 9.39
N LEU A 292 12.01 7.33 9.88
CA LEU A 292 13.02 7.79 10.82
C LEU A 292 13.70 9.11 10.40
N PRO A 293 14.08 9.33 9.11
CA PRO A 293 14.76 10.56 8.70
C PRO A 293 13.91 11.83 8.83
N VAL A 294 12.59 11.71 8.90
CA VAL A 294 11.66 12.85 8.96
C VAL A 294 11.12 13.09 10.37
N LYS A 295 11.63 12.36 11.37
CA LYS A 295 11.09 12.39 12.74
C LYS A 295 11.11 13.77 13.38
N ASP A 296 12.21 14.50 13.21
CA ASP A 296 12.35 15.83 13.80
C ASP A 296 11.62 16.91 12.97
N LEU A 297 11.34 16.64 11.69
CA LEU A 297 10.64 17.55 10.79
C LEU A 297 9.12 17.47 10.97
N TYR A 298 8.60 16.27 11.30
CA TYR A 298 7.17 16.00 11.45
C TYR A 298 6.86 15.33 12.81
N PRO A 299 7.20 15.96 13.95
CA PRO A 299 7.09 15.33 15.26
C PRO A 299 5.65 14.92 15.63
N GLU A 300 4.66 15.74 15.30
CA GLU A 300 3.24 15.47 15.56
C GLU A 300 2.72 14.26 14.74
N LEU A 301 3.20 14.11 13.51
CA LEU A 301 2.91 12.94 12.69
C LEU A 301 3.52 11.69 13.34
N ILE A 302 4.80 11.76 13.72
CA ILE A 302 5.48 10.62 14.36
C ILE A 302 4.80 10.23 15.67
N GLU A 303 4.44 11.18 16.53
CA GLU A 303 3.72 10.89 17.78
C GLU A 303 2.38 10.20 17.52
N TYR A 304 1.64 10.65 16.51
CA TYR A 304 0.40 9.99 16.08
C TYR A 304 0.65 8.56 15.58
N LEU A 305 1.68 8.35 14.76
CA LEU A 305 2.01 7.03 14.21
C LEU A 305 2.54 6.07 15.29
N GLU A 306 3.39 6.55 16.20
CA GLU A 306 3.86 5.84 17.39
C GLU A 306 2.68 5.42 18.27
N SER A 307 1.70 6.30 18.48
CA SER A 307 0.55 5.99 19.32
C SER A 307 -0.41 5.00 18.64
N ARG A 308 -0.61 5.12 17.33
CA ARG A 308 -1.63 4.36 16.61
C ARG A 308 -1.15 3.03 16.04
N TYR A 309 0.07 2.97 15.50
CA TYR A 309 0.52 1.87 14.65
C TYR A 309 1.73 1.10 15.21
N TRP A 310 2.67 1.77 15.88
CA TRP A 310 3.97 1.19 16.28
C TRP A 310 3.98 0.71 17.72
#